data_AF-A0A6F8ZP61-F1
#
_entry.id   AF-A0A6F8ZP61-F1
#
_cell.length_a   1.000
_cell.length_b   1.000
_cell.length_c   1.000
_cell.angle_alpha   90.00
_cell.angle_beta   90.00
_cell.angle_gamma   90.00
#
_symmetry.space_group_name_H-M   'P 1'
#
loop_
_entity.id
_entity.type
_entity.pdbx_description
1 polymer ?
#
loop_
_entity_poly.entity_id
_entity_poly.type
_entity_poly.pdbx_seq_one_letter_code
_entity_poly.pdbx_strand_id
1 'polypeptide(L)'
;MRLEAQEEHLIRQIRTPLDRDDLEQSVLRITEQEKKKAELDQLKEDLETMKEKCETFLRQAAASPSVPTLSSDLYVLIQNMSQVYSMSSIYLENQSAEALVKLYEAKLSEEDAVNSDLRSIDTVVSTLKQWRSEIDEQREVFHDLEDGLQKARGISDRMFKAHNERDFDLDWHKEKADQLEERWHNVHSQIDSRLRDLEGIGKSLKYYKDSYGSLNEWVREMEAAQLKTQENQPEDSKALAELLNQQKVLVAEMEHKQSRIDECQKYSEQYSSGAKDYELQLMTYRAMFTRQSTQARCDLT
;
A
#
# COMPACT_ATOMS: atom_id res chain seq x y z
N MET A 1 16.40 -8.70 -37.98
CA MET A 1 15.92 -7.33 -38.26
C MET A 1 14.45 -7.03 -37.91
N ARG A 2 13.63 -7.96 -37.35
CA ARG A 2 12.36 -7.62 -36.66
C ARG A 2 12.49 -7.75 -35.13
N LEU A 3 13.17 -8.80 -34.65
CA LEU A 3 13.48 -9.03 -33.25
C LEU A 3 14.39 -7.93 -32.65
N GLU A 4 15.48 -7.58 -33.36
CA GLU A 4 16.41 -6.50 -32.96
C GLU A 4 15.71 -5.14 -32.82
N ALA A 5 14.73 -4.85 -33.69
CA ALA A 5 13.95 -3.62 -33.61
C ALA A 5 12.97 -3.61 -32.42
N GLN A 6 12.40 -4.78 -32.07
CA GLN A 6 11.57 -4.92 -30.87
C GLN A 6 12.41 -4.81 -29.59
N GLU A 7 13.62 -5.37 -29.58
CA GLU A 7 14.59 -5.24 -28.49
C GLU A 7 15.00 -3.79 -28.26
N GLU A 8 15.42 -3.07 -29.30
CA GLU A 8 15.82 -1.66 -29.17
C GLU A 8 14.66 -0.78 -28.68
N HIS A 9 13.43 -1.05 -29.15
CA HIS A 9 12.24 -0.36 -28.67
C HIS A 9 11.97 -0.65 -27.19
N LEU A 10 12.10 -1.92 -26.77
CA LEU A 10 11.86 -2.34 -25.39
C LEU A 10 12.88 -1.68 -24.45
N ILE A 11 14.16 -1.69 -24.81
CA ILE A 11 15.24 -1.04 -24.05
C ILE A 11 14.96 0.46 -23.86
N ARG A 12 14.53 1.17 -24.91
CA ARG A 12 14.18 2.59 -24.81
C ARG A 12 13.02 2.83 -23.84
N GLN A 13 11.99 1.98 -23.86
CA GLN A 13 10.85 2.11 -22.94
C GLN A 13 11.24 1.81 -21.48
N ILE A 14 12.01 0.75 -21.26
CA ILE A 14 12.56 0.37 -19.95
C ILE A 14 13.32 1.54 -19.33
N ARG A 15 14.21 2.17 -20.11
CA ARG A 15 15.09 3.24 -19.63
C ARG A 15 14.42 4.60 -19.51
N THR A 16 13.16 4.75 -19.92
CA THR A 16 12.42 6.02 -19.82
C THR A 16 11.75 6.10 -18.44
N PRO A 17 12.20 6.99 -17.53
CA PRO A 17 11.60 7.13 -16.20
C PRO A 17 10.13 7.54 -16.31
N LEU A 18 9.35 7.20 -15.29
CA LEU A 18 7.98 7.66 -15.11
C LEU A 18 7.90 8.56 -13.91
N ASP A 19 6.97 9.52 -13.95
CA ASP A 19 6.59 10.25 -12.76
C ASP A 19 5.94 9.28 -11.74
N ARG A 20 6.20 9.49 -10.45
CA ARG A 20 5.77 8.55 -9.40
C ARG A 20 4.25 8.58 -9.16
N ASP A 21 3.59 9.66 -9.52
CA ASP A 21 2.16 9.92 -9.31
C ASP A 21 1.31 9.73 -10.56
N ASP A 22 1.93 9.50 -11.73
CA ASP A 22 1.19 9.27 -12.97
C ASP A 22 0.76 7.80 -13.09
N LEU A 23 -0.37 7.47 -12.45
CA LEU A 23 -0.99 6.14 -12.54
C LEU A 23 -1.54 5.88 -13.95
N GLU A 24 -2.09 6.91 -14.61
CA GLU A 24 -2.67 6.78 -15.95
C GLU A 24 -1.60 6.38 -16.97
N GLN A 25 -0.42 7.01 -16.92
CA GLN A 25 0.70 6.66 -17.78
C GLN A 25 1.23 5.25 -17.50
N SER A 26 1.25 4.81 -16.23
CA SER A 26 1.59 3.42 -15.88
C SER A 26 0.59 2.43 -16.50
N VAL A 27 -0.72 2.68 -16.39
CA VAL A 27 -1.76 1.84 -17.00
C VAL A 27 -1.64 1.81 -18.52
N LEU A 28 -1.40 2.96 -19.16
CA LEU A 28 -1.18 3.02 -20.61
C LEU A 28 0.03 2.19 -21.04
N ARG A 29 1.16 2.26 -20.33
CA ARG A 29 2.35 1.46 -20.63
C ARG A 29 2.09 -0.03 -20.47
N ILE A 30 1.31 -0.44 -19.46
CA ILE A 30 0.88 -1.84 -19.29
C ILE A 30 0.11 -2.29 -20.52
N THR A 31 -0.93 -1.57 -20.93
CA THR A 31 -1.76 -1.95 -22.09
C THR A 31 -0.96 -2.02 -23.40
N GLU A 32 -0.07 -1.05 -23.65
CA GLU A 32 0.81 -1.08 -24.81
C GLU A 32 1.77 -2.28 -24.79
N GLN A 33 2.27 -2.62 -23.61
CA GLN A 33 3.21 -3.73 -23.43
C GLN A 33 2.51 -5.09 -23.53
N GLU A 34 1.29 -5.23 -23.05
CA GLU A 34 0.46 -6.44 -23.22
C GLU A 34 0.27 -6.75 -24.70
N LYS A 35 -0.02 -5.73 -25.52
CA LYS A 35 -0.13 -5.89 -26.98
C LYS A 35 1.18 -6.39 -27.60
N LYS A 36 2.32 -5.82 -27.20
CA LYS A 36 3.64 -6.26 -27.68
C LYS A 36 3.98 -7.68 -27.22
N LYS A 37 3.60 -8.03 -25.99
CA LYS A 37 3.78 -9.39 -25.47
C LYS A 37 2.99 -10.40 -26.28
N ALA A 38 1.75 -10.08 -26.66
CA ALA A 38 0.96 -10.94 -27.56
C ALA A 38 1.62 -11.12 -28.95
N GLU A 39 2.23 -10.06 -29.50
CA GLU A 39 3.03 -10.19 -30.74
C GLU A 39 4.26 -11.09 -30.55
N LEU A 40 4.92 -11.02 -29.39
CA LEU A 40 6.05 -11.90 -29.05
C LEU A 40 5.62 -13.35 -28.81
N ASP A 41 4.44 -13.57 -28.21
CA ASP A 41 3.87 -14.91 -28.04
C ASP A 41 3.67 -15.56 -29.42
N GLN A 42 3.09 -14.83 -30.39
CA GLN A 42 2.94 -15.33 -31.75
C GLN A 42 4.30 -15.63 -32.43
N LEU A 43 5.28 -14.73 -32.27
CA LEU A 43 6.62 -14.94 -32.83
C LEU A 43 7.32 -16.16 -32.23
N LYS A 44 7.04 -16.46 -30.95
CA LYS A 44 7.57 -17.63 -30.25
C LYS A 44 6.98 -18.92 -30.82
N GLU A 45 5.68 -18.94 -31.09
CA GLU A 45 5.01 -20.08 -31.76
C GLU A 45 5.56 -20.31 -33.18
N ASP A 46 5.75 -19.22 -33.94
CA ASP A 46 6.36 -19.28 -35.28
C ASP A 46 7.78 -19.84 -35.23
N LEU A 47 8.56 -19.45 -34.21
CA LEU A 47 9.92 -19.95 -33.99
C LEU A 47 9.94 -21.44 -33.63
N GLU A 48 9.04 -21.91 -32.77
CA GLU A 48 8.94 -23.35 -32.47
C GLU A 48 8.57 -24.15 -33.74
N THR A 49 7.64 -23.65 -34.55
CA THR A 49 7.29 -24.27 -35.84
C THR A 49 8.50 -24.31 -36.79
N MET A 50 9.29 -23.24 -36.84
CA MET A 50 10.50 -23.19 -37.67
C MET A 50 11.58 -24.15 -37.15
N LYS A 51 11.78 -24.20 -35.83
CA LYS A 51 12.71 -25.12 -35.17
C LYS A 51 12.38 -26.58 -35.51
N GLU A 52 11.13 -27.01 -35.44
CA GLU A 52 10.72 -28.36 -35.83
C GLU A 52 11.06 -28.70 -37.29
N LYS A 53 10.84 -27.74 -38.21
CA LYS A 53 11.21 -27.90 -39.62
C LYS A 53 12.72 -28.00 -39.81
N CYS A 54 13.48 -27.14 -39.12
CA CYS A 54 14.94 -27.18 -39.14
C CYS A 54 15.47 -28.50 -38.57
N GLU A 55 14.94 -28.98 -37.43
CA GLU A 55 15.32 -30.28 -36.86
C GLU A 55 15.03 -31.45 -37.81
N THR A 56 13.89 -31.41 -38.50
CA THR A 56 13.53 -32.42 -39.51
C THR A 56 14.52 -32.40 -40.68
N PHE A 57 14.86 -31.21 -41.18
CA PHE A 57 15.85 -31.03 -42.24
C PHE A 57 17.24 -31.49 -41.81
N LEU A 58 17.67 -31.13 -40.59
CA LEU A 58 18.97 -31.53 -40.03
C LEU A 58 19.11 -33.06 -39.94
N ARG A 59 18.01 -33.78 -39.62
CA ARG A 59 18.00 -35.26 -39.63
C ARG A 59 18.09 -35.84 -41.04
N GLN A 60 17.45 -35.21 -42.02
CA GLN A 60 17.39 -35.70 -43.41
C GLN A 60 18.64 -35.36 -44.22
N ALA A 61 19.28 -34.23 -43.94
CA ALA A 61 20.42 -33.69 -44.68
C ALA A 61 21.74 -33.79 -43.89
N ALA A 62 21.91 -34.82 -43.06
CA ALA A 62 23.03 -34.95 -42.11
C ALA A 62 24.44 -34.90 -42.75
N ALA A 63 24.57 -35.20 -44.05
CA ALA A 63 25.83 -35.12 -44.78
C ALA A 63 26.12 -33.73 -45.40
N SER A 64 25.18 -32.78 -45.28
CA SER A 64 25.34 -31.45 -45.86
C SER A 64 26.33 -30.60 -45.06
N PRO A 65 27.27 -29.90 -45.71
CA PRO A 65 28.25 -29.04 -45.04
C PRO A 65 27.62 -27.82 -44.34
N SER A 66 26.36 -27.48 -44.64
CA SER A 66 25.61 -26.37 -44.03
C SER A 66 24.93 -26.71 -42.70
N VAL A 67 24.90 -27.99 -42.30
CA VAL A 67 24.25 -28.48 -41.07
C VAL A 67 24.79 -27.83 -39.79
N PRO A 68 26.12 -27.70 -39.59
CA PRO A 68 26.67 -27.09 -38.39
C PRO A 68 26.30 -25.61 -38.25
N THR A 69 26.35 -24.86 -39.36
CA THR A 69 26.00 -23.44 -39.38
C THR A 69 24.52 -23.24 -39.05
N LEU A 70 23.62 -23.98 -39.71
CA LEU A 70 22.18 -23.88 -39.45
C LEU A 70 21.82 -24.24 -38.00
N SER A 71 22.51 -25.23 -37.42
CA SER A 71 22.31 -25.63 -36.02
C SER A 71 22.77 -24.53 -35.04
N SER A 72 23.90 -23.88 -35.32
CA SER A 72 24.40 -22.74 -34.55
C SER A 72 23.44 -21.54 -34.65
N ASP A 73 23.01 -21.18 -35.85
CA ASP A 73 22.11 -20.04 -36.09
C ASP A 73 20.75 -20.25 -35.42
N LEU A 74 20.19 -21.47 -35.51
CA LEU A 74 18.94 -21.83 -34.85
C LEU A 74 19.08 -21.74 -33.32
N TYR A 75 20.20 -22.20 -32.76
CA TYR A 75 20.45 -22.13 -31.32
C TYR A 75 20.50 -20.67 -30.83
N VAL A 76 21.26 -19.81 -31.52
CA VAL A 76 21.36 -18.38 -31.19
C VAL A 76 19.98 -17.72 -31.28
N LEU A 77 19.21 -18.00 -32.33
CA LEU A 77 17.87 -17.41 -32.48
C LEU A 77 16.91 -17.82 -31.35
N ILE A 78 16.95 -19.08 -30.89
CA ILE A 78 16.15 -19.56 -29.76
C ILE A 78 16.55 -18.85 -28.46
N GLN A 79 17.86 -18.66 -28.23
CA GLN A 79 18.31 -17.93 -27.04
C GLN A 79 17.88 -16.46 -27.09
N ASN A 80 18.08 -15.77 -28.23
CA ASN A 80 17.68 -14.36 -28.39
C ASN A 80 16.18 -14.17 -28.19
N MET A 81 15.35 -15.07 -28.75
CA MET A 81 13.90 -15.01 -28.53
C MET A 81 13.55 -15.21 -27.06
N SER A 82 14.22 -16.15 -26.37
CA SER A 82 14.01 -16.38 -24.94
C SER A 82 14.38 -15.16 -24.10
N GLN A 83 15.48 -14.48 -24.44
CA GLN A 83 15.93 -13.26 -23.76
C GLN A 83 14.94 -12.11 -23.94
N VAL A 84 14.57 -11.78 -25.19
CA VAL A 84 13.60 -10.71 -25.48
C VAL A 84 12.25 -10.98 -24.82
N TYR A 85 11.79 -12.23 -24.84
CA TYR A 85 10.56 -12.64 -24.16
C TYR A 85 10.64 -12.45 -22.64
N SER A 86 11.76 -12.81 -22.03
CA SER A 86 11.97 -12.68 -20.59
C SER A 86 12.04 -11.21 -20.17
N MET A 87 12.77 -10.37 -20.91
CA MET A 87 12.81 -8.93 -20.67
C MET A 87 11.43 -8.29 -20.80
N SER A 88 10.68 -8.66 -21.84
CA SER A 88 9.31 -8.17 -22.06
C SER A 88 8.37 -8.55 -20.91
N SER A 89 8.54 -9.75 -20.34
CA SER A 89 7.71 -10.23 -19.23
C SER A 89 8.03 -9.51 -17.93
N ILE A 90 9.31 -9.40 -17.57
CA ILE A 90 9.75 -8.66 -16.37
C ILE A 90 9.37 -7.19 -16.43
N TYR A 91 9.46 -6.57 -17.61
CA TYR A 91 9.04 -5.19 -17.75
C TYR A 91 7.54 -5.03 -17.48
N LEU A 92 6.70 -5.94 -18.00
CA LEU A 92 5.26 -5.93 -17.73
C LEU A 92 4.96 -6.15 -16.24
N GLU A 93 5.58 -7.16 -15.61
CA GLU A 93 5.44 -7.46 -14.19
C GLU A 93 5.86 -6.25 -13.32
N ASN A 94 6.97 -5.58 -13.66
CA ASN A 94 7.41 -4.36 -13.00
C ASN A 94 6.38 -3.22 -13.13
N GLN A 95 5.80 -3.01 -14.33
CA GLN A 95 4.80 -1.97 -14.52
C GLN A 95 3.52 -2.26 -13.73
N SER A 96 3.09 -3.53 -13.70
CA SER A 96 1.93 -3.96 -12.91
C SER A 96 2.14 -3.73 -11.41
N ALA A 97 3.30 -4.12 -10.88
CA ALA A 97 3.67 -3.87 -9.48
C ALA A 97 3.77 -2.37 -9.17
N GLU A 98 4.38 -1.57 -10.06
CA GLU A 98 4.46 -0.11 -9.90
C GLU A 98 3.07 0.55 -9.86
N ALA A 99 2.17 0.20 -10.79
CA ALA A 99 0.81 0.74 -10.81
C ALA A 99 0.04 0.39 -9.53
N LEU A 100 0.20 -0.85 -9.04
CA LEU A 100 -0.42 -1.29 -7.80
C LEU A 100 0.10 -0.52 -6.58
N VAL A 101 1.42 -0.36 -6.45
CA VAL A 101 2.04 0.42 -5.36
C VAL A 101 1.54 1.86 -5.40
N LYS A 102 1.59 2.51 -6.58
CA LYS A 102 1.11 3.89 -6.77
C LYS A 102 -0.35 4.06 -6.37
N LEU A 103 -1.21 3.11 -6.73
CA LEU A 103 -2.63 3.13 -6.38
C LEU A 103 -2.83 3.21 -4.85
N TYR A 104 -2.14 2.37 -4.09
CA TYR A 104 -2.29 2.37 -2.63
C TYR A 104 -1.56 3.52 -1.94
N GLU A 105 -0.42 3.96 -2.47
CA GLU A 105 0.26 5.16 -1.99
C GLU A 105 -0.65 6.40 -2.15
N ALA A 106 -1.33 6.53 -3.29
CA ALA A 106 -2.30 7.58 -3.57
C ALA A 106 -3.51 7.49 -2.63
N LYS A 107 -4.15 6.32 -2.52
CA LYS A 107 -5.26 6.07 -1.56
C LYS A 107 -4.88 6.49 -0.14
N LEU A 108 -3.68 6.11 0.34
CA LEU A 108 -3.19 6.47 1.67
C LEU A 108 -2.87 7.97 1.81
N SER A 109 -2.55 8.66 0.72
CA SER A 109 -2.30 10.11 0.73
C SER A 109 -3.60 10.92 0.77
N GLU A 110 -4.66 10.42 0.15
CA GLU A 110 -5.97 11.08 0.07
C GLU A 110 -6.83 10.91 1.33
N GLU A 111 -6.49 9.98 2.22
CA GLU A 111 -7.23 9.78 3.47
C GLU A 111 -7.30 11.07 4.28
N ASP A 112 -8.51 11.55 4.58
CA ASP A 112 -8.76 12.80 5.31
C ASP A 112 -8.54 12.70 6.82
N ALA A 113 -8.43 13.86 7.48
CA ALA A 113 -8.32 13.93 8.93
C ALA A 113 -9.57 13.36 9.62
N VAL A 114 -9.35 12.62 10.71
CA VAL A 114 -10.41 12.03 11.53
C VAL A 114 -11.17 13.14 12.26
N ASN A 115 -12.46 13.28 11.93
CA ASN A 115 -13.41 14.08 12.71
C ASN A 115 -13.72 13.42 14.06
N SER A 116 -14.09 14.23 15.06
CA SER A 116 -14.28 13.82 16.46
C SER A 116 -15.54 12.99 16.76
N ASP A 117 -15.86 12.02 15.90
CA ASP A 117 -16.97 11.10 16.09
C ASP A 117 -16.52 9.63 16.05
N LEU A 118 -17.24 8.76 16.78
CA LEU A 118 -16.89 7.33 16.80
C LEU A 118 -17.24 6.65 15.47
N ARG A 119 -18.34 7.05 14.82
CA ARG A 119 -18.76 6.42 13.56
C ARG A 119 -17.79 6.68 12.42
N SER A 120 -17.19 7.87 12.41
CA SER A 120 -16.21 8.19 11.39
C SER A 120 -14.91 7.44 11.59
N ILE A 121 -14.42 7.30 12.83
CA ILE A 121 -13.31 6.42 13.16
C ILE A 121 -13.60 4.99 12.69
N ASP A 122 -14.78 4.44 13.01
CA ASP A 122 -15.20 3.11 12.57
C ASP A 122 -15.24 2.97 11.05
N THR A 123 -15.65 4.03 10.34
CA THR A 123 -15.68 4.06 8.87
C THR A 123 -14.26 3.96 8.29
N VAL A 124 -13.33 4.79 8.78
CA VAL A 124 -11.93 4.78 8.33
C VAL A 124 -11.27 3.43 8.66
N VAL A 125 -11.49 2.90 9.87
CA VAL A 125 -10.99 1.57 10.28
C VAL A 125 -11.53 0.48 9.35
N SER A 126 -12.80 0.55 8.95
CA SER A 126 -13.40 -0.41 8.02
C SER A 126 -12.76 -0.34 6.64
N THR A 127 -12.52 0.87 6.11
CA THR A 127 -11.81 1.08 4.85
C THR A 127 -10.37 0.57 4.90
N LEU A 128 -9.63 0.85 5.97
CA LEU A 128 -8.26 0.36 6.13
C LEU A 128 -8.19 -1.17 6.25
N LYS A 129 -9.14 -1.80 6.94
CA LYS A 129 -9.26 -3.28 6.99
C LYS A 129 -9.55 -3.87 5.61
N GLN A 130 -10.39 -3.22 4.83
CA GLN A 130 -10.64 -3.62 3.44
C GLN A 130 -9.36 -3.52 2.63
N TRP A 131 -8.66 -2.38 2.64
CA TRP A 131 -7.40 -2.23 1.93
C TRP A 131 -6.35 -3.24 2.40
N ARG A 132 -6.30 -3.57 3.69
CA ARG A 132 -5.41 -4.62 4.22
C ARG A 132 -5.66 -5.98 3.56
N SER A 133 -6.93 -6.37 3.40
CA SER A 133 -7.28 -7.61 2.68
C SER A 133 -6.91 -7.51 1.20
N GLU A 134 -7.24 -6.39 0.56
CA GLU A 134 -6.96 -6.18 -0.86
C GLU A 134 -5.45 -6.26 -1.16
N ILE A 135 -4.59 -5.65 -0.34
CA ILE A 135 -3.13 -5.73 -0.55
C ILE A 135 -2.57 -7.13 -0.26
N ASP A 136 -3.17 -7.89 0.66
CA ASP A 136 -2.75 -9.28 0.92
C ASP A 136 -3.11 -10.19 -0.26
N GLU A 137 -4.27 -9.98 -0.88
CA GLU A 137 -4.71 -10.70 -2.07
C GLU A 137 -3.82 -10.40 -3.29
N GLN A 138 -3.25 -9.20 -3.38
CA GLN A 138 -2.41 -8.77 -4.50
C GLN A 138 -0.94 -9.21 -4.38
N ARG A 139 -0.59 -10.02 -3.38
CA ARG A 139 0.78 -10.53 -3.17
C ARG A 139 1.32 -11.32 -4.36
N GLU A 140 0.44 -11.99 -5.11
CA GLU A 140 0.80 -12.75 -6.33
C GLU A 140 1.56 -11.89 -7.36
N VAL A 141 1.22 -10.60 -7.50
CA VAL A 141 1.89 -9.69 -8.45
C VAL A 141 3.41 -9.58 -8.17
N PHE A 142 3.80 -9.61 -6.90
CA PHE A 142 5.21 -9.55 -6.51
C PHE A 142 5.90 -10.90 -6.64
N HIS A 143 5.19 -12.01 -6.41
CA HIS A 143 5.73 -13.35 -6.68
C HIS A 143 5.98 -13.55 -8.18
N ASP A 144 5.06 -13.10 -9.04
CA ASP A 144 5.23 -13.16 -10.49
C ASP A 144 6.47 -12.37 -10.95
N LEU A 145 6.69 -11.17 -10.39
CA LEU A 145 7.87 -10.35 -10.66
C LEU A 145 9.18 -11.04 -10.21
N GLU A 146 9.19 -11.65 -9.01
CA GLU A 146 10.35 -12.40 -8.51
C GLU A 146 10.66 -13.62 -9.40
N ASP A 147 9.62 -14.38 -9.76
CA ASP A 147 9.72 -15.53 -10.66
C ASP A 147 10.25 -15.13 -12.05
N GLY A 148 9.76 -14.00 -12.58
CA GLY A 148 10.23 -13.41 -13.83
C GLY A 148 11.72 -13.08 -13.78
N LEU A 149 12.15 -12.35 -12.75
CA LEU A 149 13.56 -12.00 -12.53
C LEU A 149 14.46 -13.24 -12.42
N GLN A 150 14.01 -14.27 -11.72
CA GLN A 150 14.76 -15.51 -11.58
C GLN A 150 14.89 -16.25 -12.92
N LYS A 151 13.84 -16.26 -13.75
CA LYS A 151 13.87 -16.81 -15.11
C LYS A 151 14.86 -16.04 -16.00
N ALA A 152 14.85 -14.72 -15.99
CA ALA A 152 15.81 -13.92 -16.77
C ALA A 152 17.25 -14.13 -16.31
N ARG A 153 17.50 -14.21 -15.00
CA ARG A 153 18.82 -14.53 -14.46
C ARG A 153 19.35 -15.85 -15.04
N GLY A 154 18.51 -16.89 -15.06
CA GLY A 154 18.88 -18.17 -15.65
C GLY A 154 19.11 -18.14 -17.18
N ILE A 155 18.51 -17.20 -17.90
CA ILE A 155 18.77 -16.98 -19.34
C ILE A 155 20.09 -16.20 -19.51
N SER A 156 20.27 -15.10 -18.78
CA SER A 156 21.47 -14.27 -18.81
C SER A 156 22.73 -15.06 -18.45
N ASP A 157 22.68 -15.89 -17.41
CA ASP A 157 23.80 -16.76 -17.00
C ASP A 157 24.20 -17.76 -18.10
N ARG A 158 23.24 -18.25 -18.88
CA ARG A 158 23.50 -19.14 -20.02
C ARG A 158 24.15 -18.38 -21.18
N MET A 159 23.65 -17.19 -21.50
CA MET A 159 24.24 -16.31 -22.52
C MET A 159 25.66 -15.90 -22.17
N PHE A 160 25.91 -15.54 -20.90
CA PHE A 160 27.23 -15.21 -20.43
C PHE A 160 28.21 -16.38 -20.56
N LYS A 161 27.79 -17.60 -20.19
CA LYS A 161 28.64 -18.80 -20.30
C LYS A 161 28.91 -19.22 -21.75
N ALA A 162 27.91 -19.10 -22.63
CA ALA A 162 28.01 -19.55 -24.01
C ALA A 162 28.70 -18.51 -24.93
N HIS A 163 28.49 -17.21 -24.67
CA HIS A 163 28.84 -16.14 -25.60
C HIS A 163 29.58 -14.96 -24.94
N ASN A 164 29.82 -14.98 -23.63
CA ASN A 164 30.43 -13.89 -22.85
C ASN A 164 29.64 -12.57 -22.95
N GLU A 165 28.32 -12.67 -23.11
CA GLU A 165 27.38 -11.55 -23.18
C GLU A 165 26.79 -11.27 -21.80
N ARG A 166 26.77 -10.00 -21.38
CA ARG A 166 26.19 -9.56 -20.09
C ARG A 166 24.90 -8.79 -20.33
N ASP A 167 23.90 -9.07 -19.52
CA ASP A 167 22.63 -8.33 -19.49
C ASP A 167 22.70 -7.23 -18.44
N PHE A 168 22.99 -6.00 -18.87
CA PHE A 168 23.03 -4.83 -17.98
C PHE A 168 21.63 -4.32 -17.61
N ASP A 169 20.59 -4.67 -18.37
CA ASP A 169 19.23 -4.23 -18.09
C ASP A 169 18.60 -5.09 -16.98
N LEU A 170 19.05 -6.35 -16.82
CA LEU A 170 18.62 -7.21 -15.71
C LEU A 170 18.96 -6.65 -14.32
N ASP A 171 20.15 -6.09 -14.13
CA ASP A 171 20.53 -5.47 -12.84
C ASP A 171 19.64 -4.26 -12.53
N TRP A 172 19.30 -3.46 -13.56
CA TRP A 172 18.37 -2.35 -13.43
C TRP A 172 16.96 -2.81 -13.03
N HIS A 173 16.45 -3.86 -13.67
CA HIS A 173 15.14 -4.44 -13.34
C HIS A 173 15.09 -4.99 -11.92
N LYS A 174 16.18 -5.60 -11.46
CA LYS A 174 16.30 -6.09 -10.08
C LYS A 174 16.25 -4.95 -9.08
N GLU A 175 17.07 -3.92 -9.25
CA GLU A 175 17.06 -2.74 -8.38
C GLU A 175 15.67 -2.08 -8.35
N LYS A 176 15.00 -2.02 -9.50
CA LYS A 176 13.63 -1.48 -9.57
C LYS A 176 12.63 -2.34 -8.79
N ALA A 177 12.74 -3.66 -8.85
CA ALA A 177 11.90 -4.57 -8.08
C ALA A 177 12.16 -4.47 -6.56
N ASP A 178 13.43 -4.38 -6.15
CA ASP A 178 13.82 -4.20 -4.74
C ASP A 178 13.19 -2.89 -4.17
N GLN A 179 13.21 -1.80 -4.95
CA GLN A 179 12.54 -0.53 -4.58
C GLN A 179 11.01 -0.65 -4.51
N LEU A 180 10.40 -1.44 -5.39
CA LEU A 180 8.96 -1.69 -5.37
C LEU A 180 8.55 -2.51 -4.15
N GLU A 181 9.34 -3.51 -3.79
CA GLU A 181 9.11 -4.33 -2.59
C GLU A 181 9.19 -3.48 -1.32
N GLU A 182 10.19 -2.59 -1.21
CA GLU A 182 10.29 -1.66 -0.08
C GLU A 182 9.07 -0.74 0.02
N ARG A 183 8.65 -0.14 -1.09
CA ARG A 183 7.45 0.70 -1.13
C ARG A 183 6.18 -0.07 -0.79
N TRP A 184 6.05 -1.30 -1.28
CA TRP A 184 4.93 -2.17 -0.95
C TRP A 184 4.90 -2.51 0.53
N HIS A 185 6.04 -2.85 1.13
CA HIS A 185 6.16 -3.06 2.56
C HIS A 185 5.77 -1.80 3.36
N ASN A 186 6.16 -0.62 2.88
CA ASN A 186 5.77 0.64 3.51
C ASN A 186 4.25 0.87 3.45
N VAL A 187 3.57 0.52 2.35
CA VAL A 187 2.09 0.56 2.26
C VAL A 187 1.46 -0.31 3.34
N HIS A 188 1.91 -1.56 3.50
CA HIS A 188 1.46 -2.47 4.56
C HIS A 188 1.67 -1.85 5.95
N SER A 189 2.88 -1.35 6.21
CA SER A 189 3.25 -0.74 7.50
C SER A 189 2.40 0.50 7.83
N GLN A 190 2.08 1.32 6.83
CA GLN A 190 1.21 2.50 7.01
C GLN A 190 -0.21 2.07 7.38
N ILE A 191 -0.79 1.09 6.69
CA ILE A 191 -2.13 0.59 7.00
C ILE A 191 -2.16 0.00 8.42
N ASP A 192 -1.17 -0.82 8.77
CA ASP A 192 -1.08 -1.45 10.08
C ASP A 192 -0.87 -0.43 11.22
N SER A 193 -0.08 0.62 10.99
CA SER A 193 0.06 1.73 11.95
C SER A 193 -1.26 2.44 12.14
N ARG A 194 -1.89 2.90 11.04
CA ARG A 194 -3.12 3.68 11.12
C ARG A 194 -4.24 2.91 11.81
N LEU A 195 -4.37 1.61 11.56
CA LEU A 195 -5.32 0.75 12.26
C LEU A 195 -5.08 0.73 13.77
N ARG A 196 -3.83 0.57 14.22
CA ARG A 196 -3.50 0.58 15.67
C ARG A 196 -3.80 1.93 16.32
N ASP A 197 -3.43 3.01 15.64
CA ASP A 197 -3.60 4.37 16.14
C ASP A 197 -5.10 4.71 16.28
N LEU A 198 -5.89 4.41 15.24
CA LEU A 198 -7.34 4.61 15.26
C LEU A 198 -8.06 3.75 16.29
N GLU A 199 -7.63 2.51 16.52
CA GLU A 199 -8.17 1.67 17.59
C GLU A 199 -7.94 2.30 18.97
N GLY A 200 -6.72 2.80 19.22
CA GLY A 200 -6.37 3.50 20.45
C GLY A 200 -7.15 4.81 20.65
N ILE A 201 -7.27 5.61 19.59
CA ILE A 201 -8.03 6.88 19.60
C ILE A 201 -9.52 6.59 19.83
N GLY A 202 -10.10 5.63 19.11
CA GLY A 202 -11.51 5.25 19.23
C GLY A 202 -11.84 4.76 20.65
N LYS A 203 -10.96 3.94 21.24
CA LYS A 203 -11.10 3.49 22.63
C LYS A 203 -11.07 4.66 23.62
N SER A 204 -10.12 5.57 23.47
CA SER A 204 -9.98 6.75 24.33
C SER A 204 -11.18 7.69 24.20
N LEU A 205 -11.66 7.92 22.98
CA LEU A 205 -12.85 8.73 22.71
C LEU A 205 -14.11 8.12 23.33
N LYS A 206 -14.25 6.79 23.24
CA LYS A 206 -15.37 6.08 23.86
C LYS A 206 -15.36 6.25 25.38
N TYR A 207 -14.23 5.99 26.02
CA TYR A 207 -14.12 6.16 27.48
C TYR A 207 -14.34 7.61 27.93
N TYR A 208 -13.85 8.58 27.17
CA TYR A 208 -14.14 9.98 27.42
C TYR A 208 -15.65 10.27 27.33
N LYS A 209 -16.31 9.87 26.23
CA LYS A 209 -17.76 10.10 26.04
C LYS A 209 -18.61 9.43 27.13
N ASP A 210 -18.27 8.19 27.49
CA ASP A 210 -18.98 7.43 28.53
C ASP A 210 -18.81 8.08 29.92
N SER A 211 -17.57 8.46 30.27
CA SER A 211 -17.28 9.12 31.55
C SER A 211 -17.93 10.50 31.65
N TYR A 212 -17.78 11.32 30.59
CA TYR A 212 -18.42 12.62 30.48
C TYR A 212 -19.95 12.51 30.57
N GLY A 213 -20.56 11.58 29.85
CA GLY A 213 -22.00 11.36 29.86
C GLY A 213 -22.52 11.09 31.27
N SER A 214 -21.87 10.18 32.00
CA SER A 214 -22.25 9.84 33.38
C SER A 214 -22.00 10.99 34.38
N LEU A 215 -20.93 11.78 34.20
CA LEU A 215 -20.69 12.97 35.02
C LEU A 215 -21.75 14.05 34.77
N ASN A 216 -22.06 14.31 33.50
CA ASN A 216 -23.04 15.32 33.10
C ASN A 216 -24.47 14.95 33.55
N GLU A 217 -24.84 13.66 33.51
CA GLU A 217 -26.10 13.19 34.08
C GLU A 217 -26.16 13.43 35.59
N TRP A 218 -25.09 13.07 36.33
CA TRP A 218 -25.03 13.33 37.77
C TRP A 218 -25.10 14.83 38.10
N VAL A 219 -24.42 15.69 37.35
CA VAL A 219 -24.51 17.15 37.53
C VAL A 219 -25.96 17.62 37.38
N ARG A 220 -26.67 17.16 36.34
CA ARG A 220 -28.07 17.54 36.12
C ARG A 220 -29.00 17.05 37.24
N GLU A 221 -28.82 15.82 37.69
CA GLU A 221 -29.60 15.25 38.80
C GLU A 221 -29.35 16.03 40.11
N MET A 222 -28.08 16.34 40.39
CA MET A 222 -27.66 17.11 41.55
C MET A 222 -28.23 18.53 41.51
N GLU A 223 -28.12 19.23 40.37
CA GLU A 223 -28.68 20.57 40.16
C GLU A 223 -30.20 20.59 40.38
N ALA A 224 -30.92 19.59 39.83
CA ALA A 224 -32.37 19.47 40.00
C ALA A 224 -32.76 19.19 41.46
N ALA A 225 -32.04 18.31 42.16
CA ALA A 225 -32.27 18.02 43.57
C ALA A 225 -32.00 19.24 44.46
N GLN A 226 -30.95 20.01 44.16
CA GLN A 226 -30.59 21.22 44.88
C GLN A 226 -31.63 22.34 44.67
N LEU A 227 -32.13 22.49 43.45
CA LEU A 227 -33.20 23.46 43.14
C LEU A 227 -34.50 23.13 43.89
N LYS A 228 -34.95 21.87 43.85
CA LYS A 228 -36.15 21.42 44.57
C LYS A 228 -36.04 21.64 46.08
N THR A 229 -34.84 21.46 46.61
CA THR A 229 -34.53 21.71 48.01
C THR A 229 -34.63 23.20 48.38
N GLN A 230 -34.20 24.10 47.49
CA GLN A 230 -34.33 25.55 47.70
C GLN A 230 -35.78 26.04 47.62
N GLU A 231 -36.58 25.44 46.74
CA GLU A 231 -38.01 25.76 46.59
C GLU A 231 -38.85 25.32 47.80
N ASN A 232 -38.44 24.25 48.49
CA ASN A 232 -39.13 23.71 49.66
C ASN A 232 -38.36 24.04 50.94
N GLN A 233 -38.53 25.26 51.46
CA GLN A 233 -37.86 25.66 52.71
C GLN A 233 -38.32 24.80 53.90
N PRO A 234 -37.40 24.41 54.80
CA PRO A 234 -37.75 23.59 55.96
C PRO A 234 -38.67 24.35 56.92
N GLU A 235 -39.81 23.75 57.24
CA GLU A 235 -40.85 24.37 58.07
C GLU A 235 -40.60 24.22 59.59
N ASP A 236 -39.79 23.24 60.00
CA ASP A 236 -39.47 22.97 61.40
C ASP A 236 -38.00 22.54 61.61
N SER A 237 -37.61 22.42 62.88
CA SER A 237 -36.25 22.04 63.27
C SER A 237 -35.86 20.62 62.83
N LYS A 238 -36.84 19.74 62.59
CA LYS A 238 -36.59 18.35 62.19
C LYS A 238 -36.31 18.28 60.69
N ALA A 239 -37.13 18.94 59.87
CA ALA A 239 -36.92 19.12 58.44
C ALA A 239 -35.59 19.83 58.15
N LEU A 240 -35.20 20.81 58.98
CA LEU A 240 -33.89 21.46 58.87
C LEU A 240 -32.73 20.48 59.15
N ALA A 241 -32.86 19.61 60.15
CA ALA A 241 -31.84 18.61 60.47
C ALA A 241 -31.71 17.55 59.37
N GLU A 242 -32.83 17.12 58.79
CA GLU A 242 -32.86 16.20 57.64
C GLU A 242 -32.19 16.81 56.41
N LEU A 243 -32.50 18.08 56.10
CA LEU A 243 -31.86 18.84 55.04
C LEU A 243 -30.34 18.96 55.25
N LEU A 244 -29.90 19.30 56.45
CA LEU A 244 -28.47 19.37 56.77
C LEU A 244 -27.77 18.02 56.56
N ASN A 245 -28.44 16.91 56.90
CA ASN A 245 -27.89 15.58 56.67
C ASN A 245 -27.78 15.27 55.17
N GLN A 246 -28.79 15.62 54.37
CA GLN A 246 -28.75 15.47 52.91
C GLN A 246 -27.60 16.27 52.29
N GLN A 247 -27.39 17.53 52.72
CA GLN A 247 -26.26 18.34 52.25
C GLN A 247 -24.90 17.74 52.62
N LYS A 248 -24.76 17.13 53.81
CA LYS A 248 -23.51 16.42 54.17
C LYS A 248 -23.25 15.21 53.29
N VAL A 249 -24.29 14.44 52.96
CA VAL A 249 -24.17 13.30 52.03
C VAL A 249 -23.76 13.79 50.64
N LEU A 250 -24.37 14.86 50.14
CA LEU A 250 -24.01 15.46 48.85
C LEU A 250 -22.54 15.91 48.80
N VAL A 251 -22.02 16.53 49.87
CA VAL A 251 -20.60 16.91 49.95
C VAL A 251 -19.69 15.69 49.83
N ALA A 252 -19.99 14.60 50.56
CA ALA A 252 -19.22 13.36 50.46
C ALA A 252 -19.30 12.73 49.07
N GLU A 253 -20.46 12.80 48.41
CA GLU A 253 -20.61 12.35 47.02
C GLU A 253 -19.78 13.19 46.05
N MET A 254 -19.76 14.52 46.21
CA MET A 254 -18.93 15.42 45.39
C MET A 254 -17.44 15.08 45.52
N GLU A 255 -16.95 14.83 46.73
CA GLU A 255 -15.57 14.39 46.96
C GLU A 255 -15.27 13.07 46.24
N HIS A 256 -16.21 12.12 46.24
CA HIS A 256 -16.04 10.88 45.51
C HIS A 256 -16.05 11.08 43.98
N LYS A 257 -16.85 12.01 43.46
CA LYS A 257 -16.91 12.34 42.04
C LYS A 257 -15.63 12.97 41.49
N GLN A 258 -14.80 13.59 42.33
CA GLN A 258 -13.51 14.14 41.91
C GLN A 258 -12.66 13.11 41.17
N SER A 259 -12.57 11.89 41.70
CA SER A 259 -11.83 10.79 41.06
C SER A 259 -12.31 10.47 39.64
N ARG A 260 -13.63 10.56 39.40
CA ARG A 260 -14.24 10.34 38.09
C ARG A 260 -14.01 11.51 37.14
N ILE A 261 -13.95 12.74 37.66
CA ILE A 261 -13.57 13.93 36.89
C ILE A 261 -12.13 13.81 36.43
N ASP A 262 -11.21 13.43 37.32
CA ASP A 262 -9.79 13.22 36.99
C ASP A 262 -9.64 12.12 35.91
N GLU A 263 -10.41 11.05 36.02
CA GLU A 263 -10.44 9.98 35.02
C GLU A 263 -11.00 10.46 33.66
N CYS A 264 -12.09 11.23 33.67
CA CYS A 264 -12.65 11.83 32.46
C CYS A 264 -11.64 12.76 31.77
N GLN A 265 -10.95 13.59 32.55
CA GLN A 265 -9.90 14.47 32.04
C GLN A 265 -8.77 13.66 31.41
N LYS A 266 -8.31 12.59 32.06
CA LYS A 266 -7.27 11.70 31.52
C LYS A 266 -7.68 11.10 30.17
N TYR A 267 -8.92 10.61 30.03
CA TYR A 267 -9.37 10.07 28.74
C TYR A 267 -9.46 11.15 27.66
N SER A 268 -9.88 12.37 28.02
CA SER A 268 -9.89 13.52 27.11
C SER A 268 -8.47 13.86 26.60
N GLU A 269 -7.49 13.89 27.51
CA GLU A 269 -6.09 14.16 27.18
C GLU A 269 -5.49 13.07 26.29
N GLN A 270 -5.75 11.80 26.60
CA GLN A 270 -5.31 10.65 25.79
C GLN A 270 -5.90 10.69 24.37
N TYR A 271 -7.21 10.94 24.26
CA TYR A 271 -7.89 11.12 22.98
C TYR A 271 -7.29 12.30 22.20
N SER A 272 -7.13 13.47 22.83
CA SER A 272 -6.62 14.66 22.18
C SER A 272 -5.17 14.50 21.69
N SER A 273 -4.31 13.86 22.48
CA SER A 273 -2.93 13.57 22.08
C SER A 273 -2.92 12.60 20.90
N GLY A 274 -3.61 11.46 21.01
CA GLY A 274 -3.64 10.46 19.95
C GLY A 274 -4.18 11.02 18.62
N ALA A 275 -5.24 11.83 18.68
CA ALA A 275 -5.79 12.48 17.50
C ALA A 275 -4.78 13.44 16.81
N LYS A 276 -4.01 14.22 17.60
CA LYS A 276 -2.97 15.12 17.07
C LYS A 276 -1.81 14.35 16.46
N ASP A 277 -1.37 13.28 17.13
CA ASP A 277 -0.26 12.45 16.64
C ASP A 277 -0.64 11.77 15.31
N TYR A 278 -1.89 11.28 15.21
CA TYR A 278 -2.43 10.71 13.98
C TYR A 278 -2.52 11.73 12.85
N GLU A 279 -3.05 12.93 13.13
CA GLU A 279 -3.13 14.01 12.13
C GLU A 279 -1.73 14.41 11.63
N LEU A 280 -0.76 14.54 12.54
CA LEU A 280 0.62 14.82 12.18
C LEU A 280 1.23 13.72 11.30
N GLN A 281 0.95 12.45 11.61
CA GLN A 281 1.39 11.32 10.80
C GLN A 281 0.81 11.37 9.39
N LEU A 282 -0.50 11.65 9.25
CA LEU A 282 -1.14 11.80 7.95
C LEU A 282 -0.53 12.97 7.15
N MET A 283 -0.34 14.13 7.78
CA MET A 283 0.29 15.29 7.13
C MET A 283 1.72 14.99 6.69
N THR A 284 2.49 14.28 7.52
CA THR A 284 3.86 13.87 7.23
C THR A 284 3.90 12.93 6.03
N TYR A 285 3.03 11.92 6.01
CA TYR A 285 2.92 10.98 4.90
C TYR A 285 2.55 11.70 3.60
N ARG A 286 1.54 12.59 3.63
CA ARG A 286 1.15 13.41 2.46
C ARG A 286 2.32 14.27 1.97
N ALA A 287 3.03 14.94 2.87
CA ALA A 287 4.17 15.77 2.49
C ALA A 287 5.32 14.96 1.87
N MET A 288 5.59 13.76 2.40
CA MET A 288 6.58 12.84 1.81
C MET A 288 6.14 12.39 0.41
N PHE A 289 4.87 12.00 0.24
CA PHE A 289 4.30 11.62 -1.04
C PHE A 289 4.40 12.78 -2.06
N THR A 290 3.97 13.99 -1.69
CA THR A 290 4.05 15.20 -2.54
C THR A 290 5.49 15.59 -2.88
N ARG A 291 6.43 15.42 -1.95
CA ARG A 291 7.85 15.70 -2.21
C ARG A 291 8.44 14.71 -3.21
N GLN A 292 8.08 13.44 -3.10
CA GLN A 292 8.55 12.40 -4.01
C GLN A 292 8.00 12.60 -5.44
N SER A 293 6.74 13.03 -5.57
CA SER A 293 6.16 13.37 -6.87
C SER A 293 6.79 14.62 -7.50
N THR A 294 7.03 15.67 -6.70
CA THR A 294 7.68 16.89 -7.22
C THR A 294 9.15 16.70 -7.60
N GLN A 295 9.90 15.87 -6.88
CA GLN A 295 11.29 15.54 -7.23
C GLN A 295 11.38 14.79 -8.57
N ALA A 296 10.45 13.85 -8.83
CA ALA A 296 10.40 13.08 -10.07
C ALA A 296 10.12 13.95 -11.30
N ARG A 297 9.34 15.04 -11.17
CA ARG A 297 9.14 16.02 -12.26
C ARG A 297 10.36 16.85 -12.58
N CYS A 298 11.17 17.23 -11.58
CA CYS A 298 12.35 18.06 -11.78
C CYS A 298 13.49 17.30 -12.48
N ASP A 299 13.58 15.98 -12.29
CA ASP A 299 14.62 15.15 -12.91
C ASP A 299 14.31 14.80 -14.39
N LEU A 300 13.12 15.19 -14.88
CA LEU A 300 12.65 14.97 -16.26
C LEU A 300 12.72 16.21 -17.17
N THR A 301 13.11 17.38 -16.63
CA THR A 301 13.28 18.66 -17.35
C THR A 301 14.74 19.07 -17.45
#